data_AF-A0A0G2ICN4-F1
#
_entry.id   AF-A0A0G2ICN4-F1
#
_cell.length_a   1.000
_cell.length_b   1.000
_cell.length_c   1.000
_cell.angle_alpha   90.00
_cell.angle_beta   90.00
_cell.angle_gamma   90.00
#
_symmetry.space_group_name_H-M   'P 1'
#
loop_
_entity.id
_entity.type
_entity.pdbx_description
1 polymer ?
#
loop_
_entity_poly.entity_id
_entity_poly.type
_entity_poly.pdbx_seq_one_letter_code
_entity_poly.pdbx_strand_id
1 'polypeptide(L)' 'MAPRTASLVTYRSTPTERAHFAIFVPSATDDGQRTLIDVVGFPMAGFSLEFKRNYNPAATQRPHMMYRIGHR' A
#
# COMPACT_ATOMS: atom_id res chain seq x y z
N MET A 1 -13.03 -11.87 -16.32
CA MET A 1 -12.38 -11.31 -15.12
C MET A 1 -13.07 -10.00 -14.77
N ALA A 2 -13.57 -9.83 -13.56
CA ALA A 2 -14.14 -8.56 -13.11
C ALA A 2 -13.02 -7.53 -12.86
N PRO A 3 -13.22 -6.24 -13.17
CA PRO A 3 -12.24 -5.20 -12.88
C PRO A 3 -12.03 -5.05 -11.37
N ARG A 4 -10.77 -5.02 -10.94
CA ARG A 4 -10.38 -4.82 -9.54
C ARG A 4 -10.03 -3.37 -9.32
N THR A 5 -10.59 -2.73 -8.30
CA THR A 5 -10.18 -1.37 -7.97
C THR A 5 -8.94 -1.38 -7.08
N ALA A 6 -7.84 -0.85 -7.60
CA ALA A 6 -6.64 -0.60 -6.81
C ALA A 6 -6.85 0.61 -5.88
N SER A 7 -6.14 0.63 -4.76
CA SER A 7 -6.14 1.77 -3.84
C SER A 7 -4.72 2.27 -3.61
N LEU A 8 -4.53 3.59 -3.55
CA LEU A 8 -3.30 4.24 -3.13
C LEU A 8 -3.31 4.32 -1.61
N VAL A 9 -2.32 3.71 -0.97
CA VAL A 9 -2.11 3.78 0.47
C VAL A 9 -1.02 4.78 0.74
N THR A 10 -1.29 5.67 1.68
CA THR A 10 -0.32 6.66 2.15
C THR A 10 -0.07 6.44 3.62
N TYR A 11 1.18 6.17 3.99
CA TYR A 11 1.63 6.06 5.37
C TYR A 11 2.28 7.38 5.79
N ARG A 12 1.81 7.93 6.90
CA ARG A 12 2.36 9.16 7.46
C ARG A 12 2.20 9.15 8.97
N SER A 13 3.32 9.07 9.69
CA SER A 13 3.30 9.08 11.16
C SER A 13 3.10 10.49 11.71
N THR A 14 3.70 11.50 11.07
CA THR A 14 3.51 12.92 11.45
C THR A 14 3.28 13.82 10.23
N PRO A 15 2.55 14.95 10.36
CA PRO A 15 2.31 15.89 9.25
C PRO A 15 3.57 16.52 8.66
N THR A 16 4.68 16.51 9.41
CA THR A 16 5.98 17.05 9.02
C THR A 16 6.86 16.04 8.28
N GLU A 17 6.55 14.75 8.35
CA GLU A 17 7.29 13.71 7.66
C GLU A 17 6.83 13.53 6.20
N ARG A 18 7.77 13.07 5.36
CA ARG A 18 7.48 12.66 3.99
C ARG A 18 6.54 11.46 4.03
N ALA A 19 5.45 11.58 3.30
CA ALA A 19 4.50 10.50 3.16
C ALA A 19 5.13 9.35 2.36
N HIS A 20 4.97 8.12 2.86
CA HIS A 20 5.36 6.91 2.15
C HIS A 20 4.16 6.37 1.38
N PHE A 21 4.36 6.06 0.11
CA PHE A 21 3.29 5.66 -0.79
C PHE A 21 3.41 4.19 -1.16
N ALA A 22 2.25 3.53 -1.24
CA ALA A 22 2.14 2.15 -1.63
C ALA A 22 0.88 1.93 -2.46
N ILE A 23 0.91 0.98 -3.39
CA ILE A 23 -0.25 0.57 -4.16
C ILE A 23 -0.79 -0.70 -3.52
N PHE A 24 -2.11 -0.71 -3.32
CA PHE A 24 -2.81 -1.83 -2.74
C PHE A 24 -3.74 -2.44 -3.78
N VAL A 25 -3.53 -3.72 -4.05
CA VAL A 25 -4.28 -4.48 -5.05
C VAL A 25 -5.04 -5.61 -4.35
N PRO A 26 -6.38 -5.65 -4.45
CA PRO A 26 -7.17 -6.74 -3.90
C PRO A 26 -6.99 -8.03 -4.72
N SER A 27 -6.92 -9.19 -4.05
CA SER A 27 -6.99 -10.49 -4.72
C SER A 27 -8.43 -10.78 -5.19
N ALA A 28 -8.60 -11.76 -6.09
CA ALA A 28 -9.91 -12.14 -6.67
C ALA A 28 -10.47 -13.40 -6.01
N THR A 29 -9.63 -14.12 -5.28
CA THR A 29 -9.95 -15.44 -4.72
C THR A 29 -10.04 -15.43 -3.20
N ASP A 30 -9.48 -14.42 -2.53
CA ASP A 30 -9.46 -14.36 -1.07
C ASP A 30 -9.60 -12.91 -0.61
N ASP A 31 -10.64 -12.63 0.18
CA ASP A 31 -10.92 -11.30 0.74
C ASP A 31 -9.86 -10.86 1.77
N GLY A 32 -9.14 -11.84 2.34
CA GLY A 32 -8.06 -11.65 3.31
C GLY A 32 -6.65 -11.55 2.72
N GLN A 33 -6.45 -11.97 1.46
CA GLN A 33 -5.14 -11.97 0.81
C GLN A 33 -5.03 -10.76 -0.12
N ARG A 34 -4.28 -9.75 0.31
CA ARG A 34 -4.13 -8.49 -0.44
C ARG A 34 -2.67 -8.19 -0.66
N THR A 35 -2.34 -7.64 -1.82
CA THR A 35 -0.95 -7.34 -2.19
C THR A 35 -0.69 -5.87 -1.99
N LEU A 36 0.30 -5.55 -1.15
CA LEU A 36 0.86 -4.21 -1.05
C LEU A 36 2.14 -4.17 -1.90
N ILE A 37 2.22 -3.17 -2.76
CA ILE A 37 3.39 -2.88 -3.59
C ILE A 37 3.93 -1.54 -3.09
N ASP A 38 5.12 -1.55 -2.52
CA ASP A 38 5.75 -0.35 -1.98
C ASP A 38 7.23 -0.26 -2.37
N VAL A 39 7.75 0.97 -2.35
CA VAL A 39 9.19 1.19 -2.51
C VAL A 39 9.76 1.43 -1.11
N VAL A 40 10.67 0.57 -0.68
CA VAL A 40 11.31 0.65 0.64
C VAL A 40 12.79 0.95 0.44
N GLY A 41 13.34 1.84 1.26
CA GLY A 41 14.75 2.19 1.16
C GLY A 41 15.11 3.47 1.90
N PHE A 42 16.41 3.74 1.94
CA PHE A 42 16.98 4.95 2.51
C PHE A 42 17.90 5.62 1.49
N PRO A 43 18.03 6.95 1.51
CA PRO A 43 18.82 7.68 0.51
C PRO A 43 20.23 7.14 0.31
N MET A 44 20.86 6.64 1.37
CA MET A 44 22.24 6.11 1.34
C MET A 44 22.32 4.59 1.15
N ALA A 45 21.21 3.87 1.33
CA ALA A 45 21.15 2.40 1.21
C ALA A 45 20.57 1.94 -0.14
N GLY A 46 19.97 2.86 -0.90
CA GLY A 46 19.23 2.56 -2.12
C GLY A 46 17.75 2.29 -1.85
N PHE A 47 16.98 2.24 -2.94
CA PHE A 47 15.54 1.96 -2.94
C PHE A 47 15.29 0.63 -3.64
N SER A 48 14.36 -0.16 -3.11
CA SER A 48 13.95 -1.45 -3.67
C SER A 48 12.43 -1.54 -3.72
N LEU A 49 11.92 -2.13 -4.80
CA LEU A 49 10.51 -2.41 -4.96
C LEU A 49 10.17 -3.70 -4.20
N GLU A 50 9.27 -3.60 -3.23
CA GLU A 50 8.84 -4.71 -2.40
C GLU A 50 7.39 -5.09 -2.72
N PHE A 51 7.12 -6.39 -2.78
CA PHE A 51 5.80 -6.96 -3.01
C PHE A 51 5.39 -7.77 -1.80
N LYS A 52 4.63 -7.15 -0.89
CA LYS A 52 4.11 -7.83 0.30
C LYS A 52 2.79 -8.49 -0.03
N ARG A 53 2.80 -9.82 -0.12
CA ARG A 53 1.59 -10.63 -0.24
C ARG A 53 0.95 -10.80 1.12
N ASN A 54 -0.37 -10.96 1.14
CA ASN A 54 -1.17 -11.18 2.36
C ASN A 54 -1.02 -10.05 3.39
N TYR A 55 -0.87 -8.83 2.89
CA TYR A 55 -0.68 -7.66 3.71
C TYR A 55 -2.02 -7.11 4.19
N ASN A 56 -2.20 -7.09 5.52
CA ASN A 56 -3.34 -6.44 6.16
C ASN A 56 -2.90 -5.11 6.80
N PRO A 57 -3.28 -3.96 6.20
CA PRO A 57 -2.91 -2.65 6.73
C PRO A 57 -3.54 -2.38 8.10
N ALA A 58 -4.72 -2.95 8.40
CA ALA A 58 -5.36 -2.83 9.71
C ALA A 58 -4.58 -3.55 10.81
N ALA A 59 -3.91 -4.67 10.48
CA ALA A 59 -3.09 -5.42 11.43
C ALA A 59 -1.79 -4.68 11.81
N THR A 60 -1.35 -3.71 11.00
CA THR A 60 -0.06 -3.04 11.21
C THR A 60 -0.16 -1.86 12.18
N GLN A 61 -1.38 -1.44 12.57
CA GLN A 61 -1.66 -0.29 13.45
C GLN A 61 -0.98 1.03 13.04
N ARG A 62 -0.45 1.12 11.82
CA ARG A 62 0.18 2.32 11.28
C ARG A 62 -0.91 3.28 10.80
N PRO A 63 -0.82 4.58 11.11
CA PRO A 63 -1.71 5.57 10.52
C PRO A 63 -1.52 5.56 9.00
N HIS A 64 -2.60 5.20 8.30
CA HIS A 64 -2.62 5.10 6.86
C HIS A 64 -3.92 5.68 6.31
N MET A 65 -3.83 6.29 5.14
CA MET A 65 -4.99 6.71 4.35
C MET A 65 -5.06 5.88 3.07
N MET A 66 -6.26 5.49 2.66
CA MET A 66 -6.50 4.75 1.42
C MET A 66 -7.35 5.58 0.48
N TYR A 67 -6.88 5.76 -0.75
CA TYR A 67 -7.59 6.46 -1.81
C TYR A 67 -7.85 5.51 -2.96
N ARG A 68 -9.09 5.44 -3.44
CA ARG A 68 -9.47 4.54 -4.53
C ARG A 68 -8.92 5.07 -5.86
N ILE A 69 -8.13 4.28 -6.56
CA ILE A 69 -7.52 4.67 -7.84
C ILE A 69 -8.50 4.35 -8.97
N GLY A 70 -8.76 5.33 -9.85
CA GLY A 70 -9.58 5.12 -11.05
C GLY A 70 -11.10 5.19 -10.82
N HIS A 71 -11.55 5.69 -9.68
CA HIS A 71 -12.95 6.08 -9.50
C HIS A 71 -13.10 7.56 -9.91
N ARG A 72 -13.94 7.84 -10.90
CA ARG A 72 -14.32 9.19 -11.33
C ARG A 72 -15.67 9.55 -10.75
#